data_AF-A0A7X7SAN7-F1
#
_entry.id   AF-A0A7X7SAN7-F1
#
_cell.length_a   1.000
_cell.length_b   1.000
_cell.length_c   1.000
_cell.angle_alpha   90.00
_cell.angle_beta   90.00
_cell.angle_gamma   90.00
#
_symmetry.space_group_name_H-M   'P 1'
#
loop_
_entity.id
_entity.type
_entity.pdbx_description
1 polymer ?
#
loop_
_entity_poly.entity_id
_entity_poly.type
_entity_poly.pdbx_seq_one_letter_code
_entity_poly.pdbx_strand_id
1 'polypeptide(L)' 'MRYEGTIYRPPSEAYSLLIQATIGCPHNKCTFCGMYKNTRFRIRNVEDIKQDLDAARSYY' A
#
# COMPACT_ATOMS: atom_id res chain seq x y z
N MET A 1 -1.31 -4.66 10.38
CA MET A 1 -1.14 -4.10 9.04
C MET A 1 -2.37 -4.43 8.21
N ARG A 2 -3.11 -3.44 7.73
CA ARG A 2 -4.31 -3.63 6.89
C ARG A 2 -3.93 -3.38 5.43
N TYR A 3 -3.90 -4.44 4.64
CA TYR A 3 -3.52 -4.38 3.23
C TYR A 3 -4.72 -4.70 2.37
N GLU A 4 -4.97 -3.91 1.32
CA GLU A 4 -6.04 -4.18 0.37
C GLU A 4 -5.52 -4.24 -1.06
N GLY A 5 -6.01 -5.23 -1.81
CA GLY A 5 -5.69 -5.45 -3.22
C GLY A 5 -4.33 -6.11 -3.43
N THR A 6 -3.80 -5.94 -4.64
CA THR A 6 -2.50 -6.49 -5.02
C THR A 6 -1.38 -5.66 -4.42
N ILE A 7 -0.53 -6.29 -3.62
CA ILE A 7 0.69 -5.70 -3.09
C ILE A 7 1.89 -6.40 -3.71
N TYR A 8 2.79 -5.60 -4.25
CA TYR A 8 4.05 -6.07 -4.76
C TYR A 8 5.17 -5.58 -3.85
N ARG A 9 5.91 -6.52 -3.27
CA ARG A 9 7.12 -6.27 -2.49
C ARG A 9 8.26 -7.05 -3.13
N PRO A 10 9.20 -6.40 -3.82
CA PRO A 10 10.33 -7.10 -4.39
C PRO A 10 11.20 -7.70 -3.27
N PRO A 11 11.97 -8.76 -3.56
CA PRO A 11 12.78 -9.46 -2.55
C PRO A 11 13.80 -8.56 -1.86
N SER A 12 14.29 -7.51 -2.54
CA SER A 12 15.18 -6.52 -1.93
C SER A 12 14.53 -5.74 -0.78
N GLU A 13 13.20 -5.66 -0.74
CA GLU A 13 12.41 -4.95 0.29
C GLU A 13 11.68 -5.91 1.22
N ALA A 14 12.09 -7.19 1.26
CA ALA A 14 11.43 -8.23 2.05
C ALA A 14 11.36 -7.91 3.54
N TYR A 15 12.35 -7.18 4.07
CA TYR A 15 12.45 -6.80 5.49
C TYR A 15 12.07 -5.34 5.76
N SER A 16 11.70 -4.57 4.74
CA SER A 16 11.30 -3.17 4.92
C SER A 16 9.90 -3.06 5.53
N LEU A 17 9.60 -1.97 6.23
CA LEU A 17 8.22 -1.69 6.61
C LEU A 17 7.45 -1.20 5.38
N LEU A 18 6.32 -1.86 5.06
CA LEU A 18 5.41 -1.39 4.01
C LEU A 18 4.16 -0.81 4.67
N ILE A 19 3.87 0.47 4.42
CA ILE A 19 2.63 1.11 4.87
C ILE A 19 1.85 1.58 3.65
N GLN A 20 0.65 1.03 3.45
CA GLN A 20 -0.19 1.37 2.30
C GLN A 20 -0.98 2.66 2.61
N ALA A 21 -0.56 3.80 2.05
CA ALA A 21 -1.26 5.08 2.22
C ALA A 21 -2.45 5.26 1.26
N THR A 22 -2.35 4.71 0.05
CA THR A 22 -3.39 4.78 -0.98
C THR A 22 -3.65 3.40 -1.56
N ILE A 23 -4.87 3.18 -2.04
CA ILE A 23 -5.28 1.95 -2.71
C ILE A 23 -5.50 2.30 -4.18
N GLY A 24 -4.83 1.59 -5.08
CA GLY A 24 -4.82 1.92 -6.50
C GLY A 24 -3.85 3.05 -6.86
N CYS A 25 -3.94 3.53 -8.11
CA CYS A 25 -3.13 4.62 -8.63
C CYS A 25 -4.04 5.73 -9.18
N PRO A 26 -3.81 7.02 -8.83
CA PRO A 26 -4.63 8.13 -9.33
C PRO A 26 -4.43 8.39 -10.82
N HIS A 27 -3.29 7.96 -11.37
CA HIS A 27 -2.97 8.15 -12.77
C HIS A 27 -3.58 7.08 -13.69
N ASN A 28 -3.49 5.80 -13.31
CA ASN A 28 -4.04 4.60 -13.98
C ASN A 28 -4.00 4.55 -15.54
N LYS A 29 -3.08 5.25 -16.19
CA LYS A 29 -2.92 5.31 -17.66
C LYS A 29 -1.61 4.70 -18.17
N CYS A 30 -0.79 4.14 -17.27
CA CYS A 30 0.49 3.54 -17.62
C CYS A 30 0.30 2.25 -18.45
N THR A 31 0.98 2.15 -19.58
CA THR A 31 0.93 0.96 -20.45
C THR A 31 1.61 -0.26 -19.83
N PHE A 32 2.62 -0.03 -18.98
CA PHE A 32 3.40 -1.08 -18.30
C PHE A 32 2.77 -1.60 -16.99
N CYS A 33 1.87 -0.84 -16.37
CA CYS A 33 1.35 -1.19 -15.04
C CYS A 33 0.14 -2.12 -15.17
N GLY A 34 0.31 -3.39 -14.79
CA GLY A 34 -0.80 -4.35 -14.68
C GLY A 34 -1.51 -4.34 -13.31
N MET A 35 -0.85 -3.87 -12.25
CA MET A 35 -1.32 -4.00 -10.86
C MET A 35 -2.64 -3.28 -10.58
N TYR A 36 -2.77 -2.03 -11.02
CA TYR A 36 -3.86 -1.16 -10.58
C TYR A 36 -4.99 -1.02 -11.61
N LYS A 37 -4.91 -1.69 -12.76
CA LYS A 37 -5.89 -1.54 -13.86
C LYS A 37 -7.34 -1.81 -13.44
N ASN A 38 -7.56 -2.73 -12.51
CA ASN A 38 -8.90 -3.09 -12.00
C ASN A 38 -9.19 -2.53 -10.60
N THR A 39 -8.32 -1.70 -10.02
CA THR A 39 -8.49 -1.17 -8.66
C THR A 39 -8.96 0.28 -8.73
N ARG A 40 -10.07 0.60 -8.05
CA ARG A 40 -10.53 1.99 -7.91
C ARG A 40 -9.59 2.74 -6.96
N PHE A 41 -9.10 3.90 -7.41
CA PHE A 41 -8.25 4.74 -6.57
C PHE A 41 -9.04 5.27 -5.37
N ARG A 42 -8.49 5.09 -4.16
CA ARG A 42 -8.97 5.73 -2.94
C ARG A 42 -7.82 6.04 -1.99
N ILE A 43 -7.96 7.12 -1.26
CA ILE A 43 -7.03 7.53 -0.20
C ILE A 43 -7.53 6.89 1.11
N ARG A 44 -6.64 6.24 1.86
CA ARG A 44 -6.99 5.71 3.18
C ARG A 44 -7.06 6.84 4.21
N ASN A 45 -7.91 6.66 5.21
CA ASN A 45 -7.99 7.59 6.32
C ASN A 45 -6.64 7.68 7.05
N VAL A 46 -6.22 8.91 7.35
CA VAL A 46 -4.94 9.18 8.02
C VAL A 46 -4.87 8.50 9.40
N GLU A 47 -5.99 8.40 10.11
CA GLU A 47 -6.06 7.70 11.40
C GLU A 47 -5.70 6.22 11.28
N ASP A 48 -6.13 5.56 10.20
CA ASP A 48 -5.86 4.15 9.95
C ASP A 48 -4.37 3.92 9.65
N ILE A 49 -3.77 4.85 8.89
CA ILE A 49 -2.32 4.85 8.59
C ILE A 49 -1.51 5.06 9.88
N LYS A 50 -1.94 5.99 10.75
CA LYS A 50 -1.29 6.23 12.04
C LYS A 50 -1.36 5.01 12.95
N GLN A 51 -2.50 4.31 12.99
CA GLN A 51 -2.61 3.05 13.74
C GLN A 51 -1.68 1.96 13.18
N ASP A 52 -1.52 1.87 11.86
CA ASP A 52 -0.60 0.92 11.24
C ASP A 52 0.86 1.23 11.60
N LEU A 53 1.23 2.52 11.67
CA LEU A 53 2.54 2.96 12.15
C LEU A 53 2.79 2.65 13.63
N ASP A 54 1.80 2.88 14.49
CA ASP A 54 1.91 2.59 15.92
C ASP A 54 2.04 1.08 16.17
N ALA A 55 1.24 0.28 15.46
CA ALA A 55 1.34 -1.17 15.48
C ALA A 55 2.69 -1.66 14.94
N ALA A 56 3.21 -1.06 13.86
CA ALA A 56 4.52 -1.40 13.31
C ALA A 56 5.65 -1.09 14.29
N ARG A 57 5.58 0.05 15.00
CA ARG A 57 6.54 0.42 16.06
C ARG A 57 6.52 -0.56 17.23
N SER A 58 5.38 -1.17 17.53
CA SER A 58 5.31 -2.19 18.61
C SER A 58 5.89 -3.54 18.20
N TYR A 59 5.97 -3.81 16.89
CA TYR A 59 6.37 -5.11 16.34
C TYR A 59 7.85 -5.16 15.89
N TYR A 60 8.41 -4.04 15.45
CA TYR A 60 9.81 -3.87 15.07
C TYR A 60 10.61 -3.20 16.18
#